data_AF-A0A9W7YLR2-F1
#
_entry.id   AF-A0A9W7YLR2-F1
#
_cell.length_a   1.000
_cell.length_b   1.000
_cell.length_c   1.000
_cell.angle_alpha   90.00
_cell.angle_beta   90.00
_cell.angle_gamma   90.00
#
_symmetry.space_group_name_H-M   'P 1'
#
loop_
_entity.id
_entity.type
_entity.pdbx_description
1 polymer ?
#
loop_
_entity_poly.entity_id
_entity_poly.type
_entity_poly.pdbx_seq_one_letter_code
_entity_poly.pdbx_strand_id
1 'polypeptide(L)'
;MAQPANSEHQNTVQANTELIKLALLPPQPCMVIHFAATQSDQTLPTNPELPADLFTACMTTPVKAAVRFWLHTHPHSKVTQEMSDQIPGTLKDRSTPLGELCWTLTAITDTIAWCTLPRSMFHTLFREDATVASLFRNFILASRIMRHYNTSPQSRPNIPSSHTHPLWESLDYEID
;
A
#
# COMPACT_ATOMS: atom_id res chain seq x y z
N MET A 1 -9.42 61.05 59.22
CA MET A 1 -10.24 60.89 58.01
C MET A 1 -9.53 59.86 57.14
N ALA A 2 -10.00 58.62 57.16
CA ALA A 2 -9.37 57.49 56.47
C ALA A 2 -10.24 57.10 55.27
N GLN A 3 -9.62 57.00 54.08
CA GLN A 3 -10.11 56.20 52.96
C GLN A 3 -8.90 55.66 52.17
N PRO A 4 -8.87 54.35 51.83
CA PRO A 4 -7.87 53.72 51.00
C PRO A 4 -8.33 53.71 49.53
N ALA A 5 -7.41 53.67 48.57
CA ALA A 5 -7.73 53.29 47.20
C ALA A 5 -6.63 52.37 46.68
N ASN A 6 -6.94 51.08 46.80
CA ASN A 6 -6.23 49.93 46.29
C ASN A 6 -6.15 50.05 44.75
N SER A 7 -4.95 50.15 44.18
CA SER A 7 -4.75 50.08 42.73
C SER A 7 -4.82 48.61 42.29
N GLU A 8 -6.03 48.15 41.99
CA GLU A 8 -6.27 46.86 41.35
C GLU A 8 -5.48 46.79 40.03
N HIS A 9 -4.41 46.01 40.02
CA HIS A 9 -3.78 45.56 38.78
C HIS A 9 -4.77 44.62 38.09
N GLN A 10 -5.56 45.18 37.16
CA GLN A 10 -6.31 44.39 36.19
C GLN A 10 -5.29 43.67 35.29
N ASN A 11 -4.95 42.43 35.67
CA ASN A 11 -4.37 41.47 34.75
C ASN A 11 -5.42 41.11 33.71
N THR A 12 -5.55 41.93 32.66
CA THR A 12 -6.27 41.55 31.45
C THR A 12 -5.45 40.46 30.76
N VAL A 13 -5.82 39.21 31.01
CA VAL A 13 -5.38 38.07 30.20
C VAL A 13 -5.90 38.30 28.79
N GLN A 14 -5.05 38.81 27.91
CA GLN A 14 -5.36 38.90 26.49
C GLN A 14 -5.44 37.48 25.94
N ALA A 15 -6.65 37.03 25.67
CA ALA A 15 -6.87 35.76 25.01
C ALA A 15 -6.24 35.82 23.62
N ASN A 16 -5.28 34.94 23.35
CA ASN A 16 -4.59 34.88 22.07
C ASN A 16 -5.55 34.34 21.01
N THR A 17 -6.07 35.23 20.18
CA THR A 17 -7.06 34.94 19.13
C THR A 17 -6.57 33.88 18.14
N GLU A 18 -5.25 33.77 17.91
CA GLU A 18 -4.67 32.75 17.04
C GLU A 18 -4.69 31.35 17.69
N LEU A 19 -4.50 31.26 19.02
CA LEU A 19 -4.66 30.00 19.75
C LEU A 19 -6.12 29.55 19.79
N ILE A 20 -7.05 30.49 19.88
CA ILE A 20 -8.49 30.21 19.81
C ILE A 20 -8.86 29.69 18.40
N LYS A 21 -8.33 30.31 17.34
CA LYS A 21 -8.52 29.82 15.97
C LYS A 21 -7.94 28.42 15.75
N LEU A 22 -6.77 28.13 16.31
CA LEU A 22 -6.16 26.79 16.28
C LEU A 22 -7.01 25.75 17.01
N ALA A 23 -7.56 26.09 18.17
CA ALA A 23 -8.42 25.21 18.96
C ALA A 23 -9.80 24.99 18.32
N LEU A 24 -10.26 25.92 17.46
CA LEU A 24 -11.53 25.85 16.73
C LEU A 24 -11.38 25.27 15.32
N LEU A 25 -10.17 24.92 14.89
CA LEU A 25 -10.01 24.20 13.62
C LEU A 25 -10.81 22.88 13.73
N PRO A 26 -11.65 22.56 12.72
CA PRO A 26 -12.25 21.24 12.67
C PRO A 26 -11.11 20.21 12.75
N PRO A 27 -11.30 19.08 13.46
CA PRO A 27 -10.29 18.03 13.47
C PRO A 27 -9.95 17.73 12.01
N GLN A 28 -8.72 18.01 11.62
CA GLN A 28 -8.24 17.65 10.30
C GLN A 28 -8.55 16.16 10.16
N PRO A 29 -9.27 15.73 9.11
CA PRO A 29 -9.56 14.32 8.95
C PRO A 29 -8.20 13.61 8.88
N CYS A 30 -7.86 12.94 9.97
CA CYS A 30 -6.73 12.04 10.02
C CYS A 30 -7.04 11.00 8.95
N MET A 31 -6.31 11.04 7.84
CA MET A 31 -6.46 10.05 6.79
C MET A 31 -5.94 8.73 7.34
N VAL A 32 -6.84 7.92 7.89
CA VAL A 32 -6.54 6.60 8.41
C VAL A 32 -6.57 5.61 7.24
N ILE A 33 -5.45 4.92 7.04
CA ILE A 33 -5.29 3.92 5.99
C ILE A 33 -5.40 2.54 6.61
N HIS A 34 -6.31 1.72 6.09
CA HIS A 34 -6.47 0.33 6.51
C HIS A 34 -6.32 -0.62 5.33
N PHE A 35 -5.73 -1.77 5.60
CA PHE A 35 -5.71 -2.91 4.67
C PHE A 35 -6.20 -4.16 5.40
N ALA A 36 -7.00 -4.97 4.71
CA ALA A 36 -7.49 -6.24 5.21
C ALA A 36 -7.34 -7.32 4.13
N ALA A 37 -6.99 -8.53 4.57
CA ALA A 37 -6.68 -9.64 3.67
C ALA A 37 -7.93 -10.23 2.99
N THR A 38 -9.07 -10.25 3.68
CA THR A 38 -10.32 -10.86 3.21
C THR A 38 -11.52 -9.93 3.41
N GLN A 39 -12.63 -10.25 2.76
CA GLN A 39 -13.95 -9.78 3.19
C GLN A 39 -14.42 -10.53 4.44
N SER A 40 -15.46 -10.01 5.11
CA SER A 40 -15.99 -10.58 6.36
C SER A 40 -16.53 -12.01 6.22
N ASP A 41 -16.93 -12.40 5.02
CA ASP A 41 -17.50 -13.69 4.66
C ASP A 41 -16.48 -14.67 4.04
N GLN A 42 -15.23 -14.23 3.86
CA GLN A 42 -14.19 -15.02 3.20
C GLN A 42 -13.11 -15.47 4.17
N THR A 43 -12.61 -16.69 3.95
CA THR A 43 -11.48 -17.25 4.68
C THR A 43 -10.21 -17.16 3.84
N LEU A 44 -9.05 -17.10 4.50
CA LEU A 44 -7.76 -17.14 3.81
C LEU A 44 -7.56 -18.47 3.07
N PRO A 45 -6.76 -18.48 1.99
CA PRO A 45 -6.40 -19.70 1.29
C PRO A 45 -5.69 -20.69 2.20
N THR A 46 -6.09 -21.96 2.17
CA THR A 46 -5.51 -23.04 2.98
C THR A 46 -4.62 -23.99 2.17
N ASN A 47 -4.21 -23.60 0.96
CA ASN A 47 -3.33 -24.41 0.12
C ASN A 47 -1.93 -24.52 0.77
N PRO A 48 -1.40 -25.74 1.04
CA PRO A 48 -0.09 -25.92 1.67
C PRO A 48 1.09 -25.43 0.83
N GLU A 49 0.93 -25.25 -0.49
CA GLU A 49 1.96 -24.70 -1.36
C GLU A 49 2.11 -23.18 -1.24
N LEU A 50 1.13 -22.52 -0.63
CA LEU A 50 1.15 -21.07 -0.39
C LEU A 50 1.75 -20.76 0.98
N PRO A 51 2.36 -19.56 1.14
CA PRO A 51 2.72 -19.10 2.48
C PRO A 51 1.48 -18.99 3.37
N ALA A 52 1.63 -19.33 4.65
CA ALA A 52 0.56 -19.27 5.65
C ALA A 52 -0.09 -17.88 5.78
N ASP A 53 0.67 -16.81 5.47
CA ASP A 53 0.15 -15.45 5.35
C ASP A 53 0.49 -14.85 3.99
N LEU A 54 -0.31 -15.21 2.99
CA LEU A 54 -0.19 -14.73 1.61
C LEU A 54 -0.34 -13.21 1.49
N PHE A 55 -1.23 -12.62 2.28
CA PHE A 55 -1.47 -11.18 2.24
C PHE A 55 -0.23 -10.41 2.71
N THR A 56 0.30 -10.77 3.87
CA THR A 56 1.53 -10.14 4.39
C THR A 56 2.71 -10.39 3.46
N ALA A 57 2.83 -11.58 2.85
CA ALA A 57 3.87 -11.87 1.87
C ALA A 57 3.81 -10.90 0.65
N CYS A 58 2.60 -10.63 0.14
CA CYS A 58 2.41 -9.63 -0.92
C CYS A 58 2.76 -8.21 -0.47
N MET A 59 2.40 -7.85 0.76
CA MET A 59 2.62 -6.50 1.30
C MET A 59 4.08 -6.21 1.64
N THR A 60 4.85 -7.21 2.04
CA THR A 60 6.23 -7.05 2.57
C THR A 60 7.31 -7.53 1.60
N THR A 61 7.00 -8.52 0.75
CA THR A 61 7.95 -9.13 -0.20
C THR A 61 7.31 -9.30 -1.58
N PRO A 62 6.88 -8.19 -2.22
CA PRO A 62 6.03 -8.24 -3.41
C PRO A 62 6.67 -8.96 -4.60
N VAL A 63 7.97 -8.75 -4.86
CA VAL A 63 8.69 -9.41 -5.95
C VAL A 63 8.71 -10.93 -5.76
N LYS A 64 9.04 -11.38 -4.55
CA LYS A 64 9.08 -12.81 -4.20
C LYS A 64 7.68 -13.44 -4.31
N ALA A 65 6.66 -12.73 -3.83
CA ALA A 65 5.27 -13.17 -3.94
C ALA A 65 4.81 -13.29 -5.41
N ALA A 66 5.17 -12.32 -6.26
CA ALA A 66 4.83 -12.32 -7.68
C ALA A 66 5.48 -13.50 -8.42
N VAL A 67 6.77 -13.73 -8.25
CA VAL A 67 7.47 -14.86 -8.90
C VAL A 67 6.92 -16.20 -8.41
N ARG A 68 6.70 -16.37 -7.10
CA ARG A 68 6.10 -17.61 -6.56
C ARG A 68 4.69 -17.86 -7.09
N PHE A 69 3.89 -16.81 -7.20
CA PHE A 69 2.56 -16.89 -7.81
C PHE A 69 2.66 -17.32 -9.28
N TRP A 70 3.56 -16.72 -10.05
CA TRP A 70 3.78 -17.08 -11.44
C TRP A 70 4.18 -18.55 -11.61
N LEU A 71 5.09 -19.06 -10.77
CA LEU A 71 5.50 -20.47 -10.77
C LEU A 71 4.32 -21.42 -10.49
N HIS A 72 3.44 -21.07 -9.55
CA HIS A 72 2.25 -21.87 -9.25
C HIS A 72 1.26 -21.89 -10.43
N THR A 73 1.14 -20.78 -11.16
CA THR A 73 0.29 -20.71 -12.35
C THR A 73 0.92 -21.35 -13.61
N HIS A 74 2.22 -21.61 -13.61
CA HIS A 74 2.97 -22.20 -14.73
C HIS A 74 3.69 -23.50 -14.30
N PRO A 75 2.95 -24.60 -14.03
CA PRO A 75 3.52 -25.84 -13.49
C PRO A 75 4.49 -26.57 -14.43
N HIS A 76 4.56 -26.16 -15.71
CA HIS A 76 5.49 -26.70 -16.70
C HIS A 76 6.80 -25.92 -16.81
N SER A 77 6.96 -24.84 -16.03
CA SER A 77 8.22 -24.09 -15.99
C SER A 77 9.37 -24.98 -15.49
N LYS A 78 10.56 -24.75 -16.02
CA LYS A 78 11.80 -25.42 -15.56
C LYS A 78 12.37 -24.79 -14.29
N VAL A 79 11.82 -23.65 -13.86
CA VAL A 79 12.27 -22.90 -12.69
C VAL A 79 11.63 -23.51 -11.44
N THR A 80 12.46 -23.86 -10.46
CA THR A 80 11.97 -24.36 -9.17
C THR A 80 11.74 -23.22 -8.18
N GLN A 81 10.94 -23.48 -7.13
CA GLN A 81 10.75 -22.52 -6.04
C GLN A 81 12.07 -22.16 -5.35
N GLU A 82 13.01 -23.12 -5.24
CA GLU A 82 14.35 -22.88 -4.69
C GLU A 82 15.16 -21.91 -5.54
N MET A 83 15.06 -22.01 -6.87
CA MET A 83 15.71 -21.06 -7.79
C MET A 83 15.13 -19.65 -7.64
N SER A 84 13.80 -19.53 -7.42
CA SER A 84 13.16 -18.23 -7.20
C SER A 84 13.63 -17.51 -5.93
N ASP A 85 14.08 -18.27 -4.93
CA ASP A 85 14.62 -17.73 -3.69
C ASP A 85 16.09 -17.27 -3.85
N GLN A 86 16.76 -17.66 -4.94
CA GLN A 86 18.17 -17.39 -5.23
C GLN A 86 18.38 -16.45 -6.43
N ILE A 87 17.38 -15.65 -6.80
CA ILE A 87 17.54 -14.66 -7.87
C ILE A 87 18.68 -13.70 -7.49
N PRO A 88 19.73 -13.56 -8.33
CA PRO A 88 20.89 -12.77 -8.00
C PRO A 88 20.57 -11.28 -8.00
N GLY A 89 21.22 -10.55 -7.10
CA GLY A 89 21.18 -9.10 -7.09
C GLY A 89 20.55 -8.49 -5.84
N THR A 90 20.14 -7.24 -5.97
CA THR A 90 19.54 -6.46 -4.89
C THR A 90 18.36 -5.66 -5.43
N LEU A 91 17.27 -5.54 -4.67
CA LEU A 91 16.06 -4.81 -5.06
C LEU A 91 16.30 -3.35 -5.49
N LYS A 92 17.38 -2.73 -5.01
CA LYS A 92 17.76 -1.35 -5.34
C LYS A 92 18.55 -1.23 -6.64
N ASP A 93 19.23 -2.30 -7.05
CA ASP A 93 20.14 -2.28 -8.19
C ASP A 93 19.44 -2.79 -9.45
N ARG A 94 18.99 -1.84 -10.28
CA ARG A 94 18.32 -2.11 -11.55
C ARG A 94 19.21 -2.85 -12.56
N SER A 95 20.52 -2.94 -12.36
CA SER A 95 21.38 -3.72 -13.26
C SER A 95 21.33 -5.22 -12.97
N THR A 96 20.68 -5.62 -11.87
CA THR A 96 20.55 -7.00 -11.45
C THR A 96 19.15 -7.55 -11.77
N PRO A 97 19.01 -8.85 -12.09
CA PRO A 97 17.70 -9.44 -12.41
C PRO A 97 16.65 -9.20 -11.33
N LEU A 98 17.04 -9.28 -10.05
CA LEU A 98 16.12 -9.00 -8.93
C LEU A 98 15.64 -7.54 -8.90
N GLY A 99 16.53 -6.59 -9.23
CA GLY A 99 16.20 -5.17 -9.27
C GLY A 99 15.38 -4.79 -10.50
N GLU A 100 15.63 -5.41 -11.65
CA GLU A 100 14.80 -5.26 -12.86
C GLU A 100 13.36 -5.68 -12.58
N LEU A 101 13.14 -6.87 -12.02
CA LEU A 101 11.81 -7.33 -11.63
C LEU A 101 11.12 -6.38 -10.64
N CYS A 102 11.87 -5.88 -9.65
CA CYS A 102 11.34 -4.91 -8.68
C CYS A 102 10.89 -3.61 -9.36
N TRP A 103 11.68 -3.11 -10.31
CA TRP A 103 11.37 -1.89 -11.05
C TRP A 103 10.20 -2.09 -12.00
N THR A 104 10.16 -3.20 -12.74
CA THR A 104 9.05 -3.54 -13.64
C THR A 104 7.75 -3.66 -12.87
N LEU A 105 7.74 -4.38 -11.75
CA LEU A 105 6.57 -4.48 -10.88
C LEU A 105 6.11 -3.11 -10.36
N THR A 106 7.05 -2.25 -9.96
CA THR A 106 6.74 -0.88 -9.51
C THR A 106 6.12 -0.05 -10.64
N ALA A 107 6.67 -0.12 -11.85
CA ALA A 107 6.18 0.62 -13.01
C ALA A 107 4.78 0.15 -13.43
N ILE A 108 4.55 -1.17 -13.46
CA ILE A 108 3.26 -1.76 -13.81
C ILE A 108 2.20 -1.39 -12.77
N THR A 109 2.48 -1.59 -11.48
CA THR A 109 1.50 -1.28 -10.41
C THR A 109 1.18 0.22 -10.34
N ASP A 110 2.17 1.10 -10.56
CA ASP A 110 1.95 2.55 -10.62
C ASP A 110 1.09 2.96 -11.82
N THR A 111 1.31 2.32 -12.98
CA THR A 111 0.52 2.57 -14.19
C THR A 111 -0.92 2.05 -14.03
N ILE A 112 -1.11 0.87 -13.46
CA ILE A 112 -2.44 0.32 -13.15
C ILE A 112 -3.18 1.27 -12.20
N ALA A 113 -2.52 1.75 -11.16
CA ALA A 113 -3.11 2.72 -10.23
C ALA A 113 -3.53 4.02 -10.96
N TRP A 114 -2.68 4.54 -11.84
CA TRP A 114 -2.99 5.74 -12.63
C TRP A 114 -4.20 5.54 -13.55
N CYS A 115 -4.33 4.38 -14.18
CA CYS A 115 -5.44 4.07 -15.08
C CYS A 115 -6.77 3.80 -14.35
N THR A 116 -6.74 3.38 -13.10
CA THR A 116 -7.92 2.91 -12.36
C THR A 116 -8.46 3.90 -11.34
N LEU A 117 -7.59 4.76 -10.78
CA LEU A 117 -7.97 5.69 -9.72
C LEU A 117 -8.35 7.08 -10.27
N PRO A 118 -9.28 7.80 -9.62
CA PRO A 118 -9.47 9.22 -9.88
C PRO A 118 -8.19 10.01 -9.63
N ARG A 119 -7.92 11.02 -10.45
CA ARG A 119 -6.68 11.80 -10.42
C ARG A 119 -6.32 12.37 -9.05
N SER A 120 -7.31 12.89 -8.31
CA SER A 120 -7.10 13.41 -6.96
C SER A 120 -6.66 12.33 -5.98
N MET A 121 -7.35 11.19 -5.99
CA MET A 121 -7.04 10.05 -5.13
C MET A 121 -5.67 9.45 -5.46
N PHE A 122 -5.33 9.32 -6.74
CA PHE A 122 -4.01 8.86 -7.16
C PHE A 122 -2.91 9.77 -6.61
N HIS A 123 -3.07 11.10 -6.72
CA HIS A 123 -2.06 12.03 -6.23
C HIS A 123 -1.88 11.90 -4.72
N THR A 124 -2.97 11.80 -3.96
CA THR A 124 -2.90 11.64 -2.50
C THR A 124 -2.27 10.31 -2.08
N LEU A 125 -2.64 9.20 -2.71
CA LEU A 125 -2.16 7.88 -2.28
C LEU A 125 -0.79 7.48 -2.85
N PHE A 126 -0.45 7.93 -4.06
CA PHE A 126 0.76 7.50 -4.79
C PHE A 126 1.83 8.59 -4.96
N ARG A 127 1.55 9.85 -4.60
CA ARG A 127 2.49 10.97 -4.81
C ARG A 127 2.81 11.79 -3.55
N GLU A 128 2.00 11.75 -2.49
CA GLU A 128 2.27 12.51 -1.26
C GLU A 128 3.29 11.82 -0.33
N ASP A 129 3.13 10.52 -0.07
CA ASP A 129 4.01 9.75 0.81
C ASP A 129 4.54 8.48 0.11
N ALA A 130 5.86 8.31 0.11
CA ALA A 130 6.53 7.21 -0.58
C ALA A 130 6.22 5.83 0.04
N THR A 131 6.05 5.76 1.35
CA THR A 131 5.73 4.53 2.09
C THR A 131 4.28 4.13 1.81
N VAL A 132 3.35 5.08 1.88
CA VAL A 132 1.94 4.87 1.54
C VAL A 132 1.81 4.40 0.09
N ALA A 133 2.49 5.08 -0.84
CA ALA A 133 2.52 4.68 -2.25
C ALA A 133 3.05 3.25 -2.43
N SER A 134 4.11 2.88 -1.69
CA SER A 134 4.65 1.52 -1.70
C SER A 134 3.63 0.49 -1.22
N LEU A 135 2.94 0.75 -0.11
CA LEU A 135 1.91 -0.14 0.43
C LEU A 135 0.75 -0.34 -0.55
N PHE A 136 0.29 0.73 -1.22
CA PHE A 136 -0.78 0.60 -2.21
C PHE A 136 -0.35 -0.12 -3.49
N ARG A 137 0.89 0.07 -3.96
CA ARG A 137 1.45 -0.74 -5.05
C ARG A 137 1.47 -2.23 -4.70
N ASN A 138 1.91 -2.54 -3.47
CA ASN A 138 1.93 -3.92 -2.99
C ASN A 138 0.51 -4.48 -2.80
N PHE A 139 -0.45 -3.65 -2.37
CA PHE A 139 -1.85 -4.03 -2.26
C PHE A 139 -2.48 -4.34 -3.63
N ILE A 140 -2.12 -3.61 -4.69
CA ILE A 140 -2.58 -3.91 -6.06
C ILE A 140 -2.12 -5.32 -6.48
N LEU A 141 -0.87 -5.69 -6.17
CA LEU A 141 -0.38 -7.06 -6.37
C LEU A 141 -1.16 -8.07 -5.51
N ALA A 142 -1.36 -7.78 -4.22
CA ALA A 142 -2.13 -8.65 -3.33
C ALA A 142 -3.55 -8.89 -3.86
N SER A 143 -4.20 -7.85 -4.40
CA SER A 143 -5.52 -7.93 -5.03
C SER A 143 -5.53 -8.87 -6.24
N ARG A 144 -4.47 -8.89 -7.05
CA ARG A 144 -4.31 -9.85 -8.14
C ARG A 144 -4.18 -11.28 -7.62
N ILE A 145 -3.20 -11.52 -6.75
CA ILE A 145 -2.83 -12.87 -6.30
C ILE A 145 -3.96 -13.49 -5.46
N MET A 146 -4.50 -12.76 -4.49
CA MET A 146 -5.51 -13.31 -3.58
C MET A 146 -6.83 -13.61 -4.28
N ARG A 147 -7.20 -12.82 -5.30
CA ARG A 147 -8.42 -13.08 -6.07
C ARG A 147 -8.32 -14.34 -6.91
N HIS A 148 -7.13 -14.72 -7.35
CA HIS A 148 -6.90 -16.02 -7.98
C HIS A 148 -7.27 -17.18 -7.03
N TYR A 149 -7.04 -17.02 -5.73
CA TYR A 149 -7.42 -17.98 -4.68
C TYR A 149 -8.78 -17.65 -4.03
N ASN A 150 -9.70 -17.04 -4.77
CA ASN A 150 -11.06 -16.73 -4.33
C ASN A 150 -11.16 -15.83 -3.07
N THR A 151 -10.13 -15.02 -2.80
CA THR A 151 -10.09 -14.09 -1.67
C THR A 151 -10.00 -12.64 -2.16
N SER A 152 -10.78 -11.75 -1.55
CA SER A 152 -10.88 -10.35 -1.94
C SER A 152 -10.31 -9.43 -0.86
N PRO A 153 -9.04 -9.00 -0.98
CA PRO A 153 -8.47 -8.04 -0.03
C PRO A 153 -9.15 -6.68 -0.15
N GLN A 154 -9.25 -5.96 0.98
CA GLN A 154 -9.96 -4.69 1.12
C GLN A 154 -9.00 -3.59 1.56
N SER A 155 -9.22 -2.37 1.09
CA SER A 155 -8.48 -1.19 1.53
C SER A 155 -9.42 -0.05 1.91
N ARG A 156 -8.96 0.82 2.80
CA ARG A 156 -9.53 2.16 3.03
C ARG A 156 -8.40 3.19 2.92
N PRO A 157 -8.47 4.18 2.01
CA PRO A 157 -9.50 4.37 0.98
C PRO A 157 -9.65 3.18 0.01
N ASN A 158 -10.85 3.00 -0.55
CA ASN A 158 -11.16 1.87 -1.42
C ASN A 158 -10.48 2.02 -2.79
N ILE A 159 -9.72 1.00 -3.19
CA ILE A 159 -9.12 0.92 -4.54
C ILE A 159 -9.97 -0.04 -5.40
N PRO A 160 -10.41 0.38 -6.60
CA PRO A 160 -11.09 -0.49 -7.54
C PRO A 160 -10.26 -1.74 -7.87
N SER A 161 -10.92 -2.86 -8.10
CA SER A 161 -10.18 -4.08 -8.45
C SER A 161 -9.55 -3.98 -9.83
N SER A 162 -8.27 -4.34 -9.91
CA SER A 162 -7.48 -4.33 -11.14
C SER A 162 -6.83 -5.69 -11.44
N HIS A 163 -7.35 -6.78 -10.87
CA HIS A 163 -6.76 -8.13 -11.00
C HIS A 163 -6.72 -8.67 -12.43
N THR A 164 -7.61 -8.22 -13.31
CA THR A 164 -7.69 -8.61 -14.73
C THR A 164 -7.11 -7.55 -15.68
N HIS A 165 -6.32 -6.59 -15.17
CA HIS A 165 -5.76 -5.54 -16.01
C HIS A 165 -4.72 -6.13 -16.99
N PRO A 166 -4.74 -5.78 -18.29
CA PRO A 166 -3.87 -6.39 -19.30
C PRO A 166 -2.36 -6.21 -19.06
N LEU A 167 -1.96 -5.12 -18.37
CA LEU A 167 -0.54 -4.91 -17.99
C LEU A 167 0.03 -6.03 -17.11
N TRP A 168 -0.80 -6.85 -16.47
CA TRP A 168 -0.31 -8.02 -15.75
C TRP A 168 0.31 -9.06 -16.67
N GLU A 169 -0.17 -9.19 -17.91
CA GLU A 169 0.42 -10.08 -18.92
C GLU A 169 1.86 -9.65 -19.25
N SER A 170 2.14 -8.33 -19.23
CA SER A 170 3.50 -7.80 -19.41
C SER A 170 4.43 -8.20 -18.27
N LEU A 171 3.93 -8.27 -17.03
CA LEU A 171 4.71 -8.78 -15.91
C LEU A 171 4.96 -10.28 -16.05
N ASP A 172 3.96 -11.03 -16.51
CA ASP A 172 4.08 -12.48 -16.67
C ASP A 172 5.09 -12.85 -17.76
N TYR A 173 5.18 -12.05 -18.83
CA TYR A 173 6.18 -12.19 -19.88
C TYR A 173 7.59 -11.82 -19.42
N GLU A 174 7.74 -10.86 -18.51
CA GLU A 174 9.05 -10.49 -17.94
C GLU A 174 9.59 -11.57 -16.97
N ILE A 175 8.70 -12.35 -16.37
CA ILE A 175 9.08 -13.42 -15.43
C ILE A 175 9.44 -14.73 -16.16
N ASP A 176 8.84 -14.99 -17.33
CA ASP A 176 9.08 -16.18 -18.17
C ASP A 176 10.52 -16.20 -18.75
#